data_AF-H5Y8I5-F1
#
_entry.id   AF-H5Y8I5-F1
#
_cell.length_a   1.000
_cell.length_b   1.000
_cell.length_c   1.000
_cell.angle_alpha   90.00
_cell.angle_beta   90.00
_cell.angle_gamma   90.00
#
_symmetry.space_group_name_H-M   'P 1'
#
loop_
_entity.id
_entity.type
_entity.pdbx_description
1 polymer ?
#
loop_
_entity_poly.entity_id
_entity_poly.type
_entity_poly.pdbx_seq_one_letter_code
_entity_poly.pdbx_strand_id
1 'polypeptide(L)'
;MVVRRKYRVQGFKDGGAVPIADIAAAEPVLVPSADVTPPPASEVSPVDETDQVFKRAIEAQRNAELMQREAAQQRRQPTLEEVVEAIPGLSNHKRRMIMEHPELLEPERADIARRAHAEALQAGIEDDTLEMDQHLLASLAKADQQRHRLNQGAKAVSAPPPTPEIERAVQELDREVSALQETIPIERAPERAQPVYPPIARTSRMPITAPVSRDVPSYSGQQIISDRGKITLTAEERDIARRSFTDPRMSNEEKERSYGMQKLKLARMRADGTYPERERG
;
A
#
# COMPACT_ATOMS: atom_id res chain seq x y z
N MET A 1 35.02 -38.51 -19.46
CA MET A 1 35.21 -37.56 -20.59
C MET A 1 34.37 -36.32 -20.32
N VAL A 2 35.00 -35.17 -20.05
CA VAL A 2 34.29 -33.92 -19.72
C VAL A 2 34.33 -33.00 -20.94
N VAL A 3 33.18 -32.77 -21.56
CA VAL A 3 33.04 -31.92 -22.76
C VAL A 3 32.86 -30.46 -22.31
N ARG A 4 33.90 -29.64 -22.47
CA ARG A 4 33.84 -28.18 -22.24
C ARG A 4 33.14 -27.51 -23.44
N ARG A 5 31.99 -26.86 -23.20
CA ARG A 5 31.31 -26.04 -24.22
C ARG A 5 32.00 -24.68 -24.36
N LYS A 6 32.43 -24.35 -25.59
CA LYS A 6 32.93 -23.03 -25.98
C LYS A 6 31.73 -22.10 -26.21
N TYR A 7 31.63 -21.02 -25.44
CA TYR A 7 30.72 -19.93 -25.75
C TYR A 7 31.41 -18.96 -26.72
N ARG A 8 30.77 -18.71 -27.87
CA ARG A 8 31.17 -17.65 -28.82
C ARG A 8 30.82 -16.30 -28.20
N VAL A 9 31.83 -15.46 -28.00
CA VAL A 9 31.65 -14.05 -27.61
C VAL A 9 31.03 -13.32 -28.80
N GLN A 10 29.82 -12.81 -28.61
CA GLN A 10 29.09 -12.03 -29.60
C GLN A 10 29.68 -10.62 -29.61
N GLY A 11 30.29 -10.22 -30.73
CA GLY A 11 30.93 -8.92 -30.90
C GLY A 11 29.92 -7.78 -30.76
N PHE A 12 30.26 -6.80 -29.93
CA PHE A 12 29.55 -5.53 -29.85
C PHE A 12 29.87 -4.73 -31.12
N LYS A 13 28.82 -4.37 -31.88
CA LYS A 13 28.93 -3.47 -33.03
C LYS A 13 29.22 -2.05 -32.53
N ASP A 14 30.25 -1.44 -33.10
CA ASP A 14 30.63 -0.04 -32.92
C ASP A 14 29.43 0.91 -33.05
N GLY A 15 29.41 1.90 -32.15
CA GLY A 15 28.43 2.96 -32.11
C GLY A 15 28.45 3.77 -33.40
N GLY A 16 27.36 3.70 -34.16
CA GLY A 16 27.10 4.62 -35.26
C GLY A 16 26.93 6.04 -34.72
N ALA A 17 27.78 6.95 -35.17
CA ALA A 17 27.63 8.38 -34.94
C ALA A 17 26.30 8.86 -35.55
N VAL A 18 25.44 9.46 -34.73
CA VAL A 18 24.18 10.06 -35.17
C VAL A 18 24.50 11.49 -35.66
N PRO A 19 24.15 11.86 -36.91
CA PRO A 19 24.30 13.22 -37.38
C PRO A 19 23.30 14.12 -36.66
N ILE A 20 23.81 15.15 -35.97
CA ILE A 20 23.01 16.22 -35.39
C ILE A 20 22.62 17.13 -36.57
N ALA A 21 21.41 16.96 -37.08
CA ALA A 21 20.84 17.89 -38.04
C ALA A 21 20.40 19.17 -37.31
N ASP A 22 20.68 20.30 -37.94
CA ASP A 22 20.46 21.67 -37.49
C ASP A 22 19.06 21.88 -36.88
N ILE A 23 19.01 22.04 -35.56
CA ILE A 23 17.84 22.62 -34.88
C ILE A 23 18.10 24.12 -34.80
N ALA A 24 17.39 24.87 -35.64
CA ALA A 24 17.37 26.33 -35.62
C ALA A 24 17.06 26.82 -34.21
N ALA A 25 17.99 27.60 -33.65
CA ALA A 25 17.83 28.30 -32.39
C ALA A 25 16.65 29.27 -32.50
N ALA A 26 15.53 28.93 -31.88
CA ALA A 26 14.48 29.89 -31.62
C ALA A 26 14.95 30.84 -30.52
N GLU A 27 14.98 32.13 -30.83
CA GLU A 27 15.37 33.22 -29.94
C GLU A 27 14.53 33.19 -28.64
N PRO A 28 15.16 33.24 -27.45
CA PRO A 28 14.42 33.37 -26.21
C PRO A 28 13.84 34.79 -26.09
N VAL A 29 12.50 34.87 -26.06
CA VAL A 29 11.76 36.10 -25.76
C VAL A 29 12.10 36.55 -24.33
N LEU A 30 12.82 37.66 -24.24
CA LEU A 30 13.07 38.41 -23.01
C LEU A 30 11.74 38.90 -22.42
N VAL A 31 11.29 38.24 -21.36
CA VAL A 31 10.23 38.76 -20.48
C VAL A 31 10.87 39.77 -19.52
N PRO A 32 10.36 41.02 -19.41
CA PRO A 32 10.91 42.01 -18.51
C PRO A 32 10.70 41.57 -17.06
N SER A 33 11.82 41.47 -16.32
CA SER A 33 11.86 41.25 -14.87
C SER A 33 11.02 42.29 -14.15
N ALA A 34 9.92 41.86 -13.55
CA ALA A 34 9.29 42.60 -12.48
C ALA A 34 10.26 42.67 -11.30
N ASP A 35 10.52 43.89 -10.85
CA ASP A 35 11.33 44.26 -9.71
C ASP A 35 10.68 43.66 -8.44
N VAL A 36 11.09 42.45 -8.07
CA VAL A 36 10.66 41.79 -6.83
C VAL A 36 11.62 42.24 -5.74
N THR A 37 11.11 43.13 -4.89
CA THR A 37 11.75 43.59 -3.66
C THR A 37 12.21 42.38 -2.84
N PRO A 38 13.50 42.28 -2.45
CA PRO A 38 13.95 41.18 -1.60
C PRO A 38 13.22 41.24 -0.25
N PRO A 39 12.70 40.11 0.26
CA PRO A 39 12.17 40.07 1.62
C PRO A 39 13.29 40.37 2.62
N PRO A 40 12.98 40.98 3.78
CA PRO A 40 13.97 41.26 4.81
C PRO A 40 14.63 39.96 5.25
N ALA A 41 15.97 39.97 5.30
CA ALA A 41 16.78 38.88 5.79
C ALA A 41 16.41 38.58 7.25
N SER A 42 15.57 37.58 7.45
CA SER A 42 15.40 36.95 8.75
C SER A 42 16.69 36.19 9.05
N GLU A 43 17.48 36.71 10.00
CA GLU A 43 18.61 36.03 10.61
C GLU A 43 18.11 34.77 11.35
N VAL A 44 17.96 33.66 10.63
CA VAL A 44 17.80 32.34 11.22
C VAL A 44 19.20 31.78 11.42
N SER A 45 19.53 31.42 12.66
CA SER A 45 20.85 30.90 13.03
C SER A 45 21.21 29.66 12.19
N PRO A 46 22.31 29.66 11.41
CA PRO A 46 22.57 28.67 10.35
C PRO A 46 23.09 27.30 10.83
N VAL A 47 23.02 26.99 12.13
CA VAL A 47 23.72 25.81 12.69
C VAL A 47 22.82 24.57 12.75
N ASP A 48 21.48 24.71 12.78
CA ASP A 48 20.55 23.56 12.92
C ASP A 48 19.80 23.17 11.62
N GLU A 49 19.82 23.99 10.58
CA GLU A 49 19.07 23.73 9.34
C GLU A 49 19.71 22.65 8.46
N THR A 50 21.04 22.56 8.44
CA THR A 50 21.76 21.58 7.63
C THR A 50 21.46 20.15 8.10
N ASP A 51 21.46 19.91 9.41
CA ASP A 51 21.11 18.63 10.00
C ASP A 51 19.65 18.21 9.73
N GLN A 52 18.72 19.18 9.68
CA GLN A 52 17.33 18.90 9.33
C GLN A 52 17.16 18.54 7.84
N VAL A 53 17.88 19.21 6.94
CA VAL A 53 17.90 18.87 5.51
C VAL A 53 18.48 17.48 5.28
N PHE A 54 19.57 17.13 5.99
CA PHE A 54 20.14 15.78 5.92
C PHE A 54 19.20 14.71 6.47
N LYS A 55 18.54 14.94 7.63
CA LYS A 55 17.54 14.01 8.17
C LYS A 55 16.38 13.78 7.19
N ARG A 56 15.85 14.84 6.58
CA ARG A 56 14.79 14.77 5.59
C ARG A 56 15.20 14.02 4.33
N ALA A 57 16.44 14.20 3.87
CA ALA A 57 16.98 13.47 2.73
C ALA A 57 17.10 11.96 3.02
N ILE A 58 17.53 11.58 4.23
CA ILE A 58 17.63 10.18 4.66
C ILE A 58 16.24 9.55 4.78
N GLU A 59 15.26 10.26 5.34
CA GLU A 59 13.88 9.79 5.43
C GLU A 59 13.24 9.63 4.04
N ALA A 60 13.48 10.58 3.13
CA ALA A 60 13.03 10.49 1.75
C ALA A 60 13.63 9.26 1.04
N GLN A 61 14.92 8.97 1.27
CA GLN A 61 15.57 7.77 0.72
C GLN A 61 14.98 6.48 1.29
N ARG A 62 14.72 6.42 2.60
CA ARG A 62 14.07 5.25 3.24
C ARG A 62 12.66 5.03 2.71
N ASN A 63 11.87 6.09 2.58
CA ASN A 63 10.52 6.00 2.03
C ASN A 63 10.53 5.56 0.55
N ALA A 64 11.50 6.04 -0.23
CA ALA A 64 11.68 5.60 -1.62
C ALA A 64 12.04 4.10 -1.70
N GLU A 65 12.92 3.60 -0.83
CA GLU A 65 13.24 2.17 -0.77
C GLU A 65 12.02 1.33 -0.37
N LEU A 66 11.24 1.79 0.61
CA LEU A 66 10.00 1.12 1.04
C LEU A 66 8.98 1.06 -0.11
N MET A 67 8.73 2.16 -0.80
CA MET A 67 7.83 2.18 -1.96
C MET A 67 8.32 1.24 -3.07
N GLN A 68 9.63 1.18 -3.35
CA GLN A 68 10.19 0.23 -4.32
C GLN A 68 9.99 -1.22 -3.88
N ARG A 69 10.14 -1.50 -2.58
CA ARG A 69 9.96 -2.83 -2.02
C ARG A 69 8.49 -3.27 -2.09
N GLU A 70 7.56 -2.38 -1.76
CA GLU A 70 6.13 -2.61 -1.88
C GLU A 70 5.72 -2.84 -3.34
N ALA A 71 6.19 -1.99 -4.27
CA ALA A 71 5.93 -2.17 -5.70
C ALA A 71 6.49 -3.51 -6.24
N ALA A 72 7.68 -3.92 -5.78
CA ALA A 72 8.25 -5.21 -6.15
C ALA A 72 7.48 -6.40 -5.56
N GLN A 73 6.91 -6.26 -4.36
CA GLN A 73 6.05 -7.27 -3.75
C GLN A 73 4.70 -7.36 -4.47
N GLN A 74 4.09 -6.23 -4.82
CA GLN A 74 2.84 -6.19 -5.59
C GLN A 74 3.00 -6.87 -6.96
N ARG A 75 4.13 -6.69 -7.64
CA ARG A 75 4.44 -7.39 -8.90
C ARG A 75 4.61 -8.90 -8.78
N ARG A 76 4.81 -9.43 -7.58
CA ARG A 76 4.96 -10.88 -7.33
C ARG A 76 3.66 -11.54 -6.88
N GLN A 77 2.62 -10.77 -6.58
CA GLN A 77 1.33 -11.36 -6.27
C GLN A 77 0.74 -11.87 -7.59
N PRO A 78 0.42 -13.17 -7.68
CA PRO A 78 -0.20 -13.72 -8.89
C PRO A 78 -1.49 -12.95 -9.16
N THR A 79 -1.73 -12.64 -10.43
CA THR A 79 -2.98 -11.96 -10.80
C THR A 79 -4.16 -12.87 -10.49
N LEU A 80 -5.33 -12.28 -10.27
CA LEU A 80 -6.55 -13.05 -9.97
C LEU A 80 -6.84 -14.07 -11.11
N GLU A 81 -6.56 -13.68 -12.35
CA GLU A 81 -6.64 -14.54 -13.54
C GLU A 81 -5.69 -15.75 -13.44
N GLU A 82 -4.42 -15.52 -13.10
CA GLU A 82 -3.43 -16.59 -12.92
C GLU A 82 -3.84 -17.56 -11.80
N VAL A 83 -4.37 -17.02 -10.68
CA VAL A 83 -4.86 -17.84 -9.57
C VAL A 83 -6.04 -18.71 -9.99
N VAL A 84 -7.01 -18.15 -10.72
CA VAL A 84 -8.20 -18.88 -11.18
C VAL A 84 -7.84 -19.94 -12.24
N GLU A 85 -6.93 -19.63 -13.16
CA GLU A 85 -6.47 -20.60 -14.17
C GLU A 85 -5.68 -21.76 -13.57
N ALA A 86 -4.95 -21.52 -12.47
CA ALA A 86 -4.17 -22.53 -11.78
C ALA A 86 -5.03 -23.58 -11.03
N ILE A 87 -6.34 -23.35 -10.86
CA ILE A 87 -7.24 -24.29 -10.17
C ILE A 87 -7.55 -25.49 -11.08
N PRO A 88 -7.06 -26.70 -10.77
CA PRO A 88 -7.33 -27.88 -11.59
C PRO A 88 -8.80 -28.31 -11.46
N GLY A 89 -9.39 -28.75 -12.57
CA GLY A 89 -10.76 -29.29 -12.60
C GLY A 89 -11.88 -28.25 -12.65
N LEU A 90 -11.55 -26.95 -12.68
CA LEU A 90 -12.56 -25.89 -12.81
C LEU A 90 -12.99 -25.72 -14.27
N SER A 91 -14.30 -25.79 -14.53
CA SER A 91 -14.89 -25.58 -15.86
C SER A 91 -14.62 -24.16 -16.38
N ASN A 92 -14.59 -23.97 -17.71
CA ASN A 92 -14.40 -22.65 -18.32
C ASN A 92 -15.51 -21.67 -17.92
N HIS A 93 -16.73 -22.17 -17.70
CA HIS A 93 -17.86 -21.37 -17.27
C HIS A 93 -17.66 -20.83 -15.85
N LYS A 94 -17.31 -21.68 -14.89
CA LYS A 94 -16.99 -21.26 -13.52
C LYS A 94 -15.79 -20.32 -13.46
N ARG A 95 -14.77 -20.53 -14.31
CA ARG A 95 -13.64 -19.59 -14.42
C ARG A 95 -14.13 -18.19 -14.80
N ARG A 96 -14.97 -18.09 -15.83
CA ARG A 96 -15.57 -16.80 -16.23
C ARG A 96 -16.42 -16.20 -15.11
N MET A 97 -17.27 -17.00 -14.46
CA MET A 97 -18.09 -16.54 -13.34
C MET A 97 -17.23 -15.97 -12.20
N ILE A 98 -16.15 -16.65 -11.82
CA ILE A 98 -15.24 -16.18 -10.75
C ILE A 98 -14.46 -14.93 -11.19
N MET A 99 -14.08 -14.83 -12.47
CA MET A 99 -13.44 -13.62 -13.01
C MET A 99 -14.39 -12.40 -13.01
N GLU A 100 -15.67 -12.60 -13.32
CA GLU A 100 -16.70 -11.56 -13.28
C GLU A 100 -17.08 -11.19 -11.83
N HIS A 101 -17.00 -12.14 -10.90
CA HIS A 101 -17.36 -11.98 -9.50
C HIS A 101 -16.22 -12.44 -8.57
N PRO A 102 -15.11 -11.68 -8.47
CA PRO A 102 -13.95 -12.04 -7.65
C PRO A 102 -14.28 -12.13 -6.15
N GLU A 103 -15.36 -11.47 -5.73
CA GLU A 103 -15.94 -11.52 -4.39
C GLU A 103 -16.27 -12.95 -3.92
N LEU A 104 -16.48 -13.90 -4.84
CA LEU A 104 -16.73 -15.31 -4.51
C LEU A 104 -15.49 -16.03 -3.94
N LEU A 105 -14.29 -15.49 -4.19
CA LEU A 105 -13.03 -16.03 -3.64
C LEU A 105 -12.74 -15.54 -2.22
N GLU A 106 -13.46 -14.54 -1.73
CA GLU A 106 -13.27 -14.04 -0.38
C GLU A 106 -13.64 -15.14 0.63
N PRO A 107 -12.81 -15.40 1.67
CA PRO A 107 -13.00 -16.54 2.57
C PRO A 107 -14.36 -16.53 3.28
N GLU A 108 -14.87 -15.34 3.64
CA GLU A 108 -16.20 -15.19 4.25
C GLU A 108 -17.34 -15.55 3.30
N ARG A 109 -17.19 -15.21 2.01
CA ARG A 109 -18.22 -15.39 0.97
C ARG A 109 -18.15 -16.77 0.33
N ALA A 110 -16.96 -17.37 0.27
CA ALA A 110 -16.74 -18.71 -0.24
C ALA A 110 -17.55 -19.76 0.55
N ASP A 111 -17.72 -19.59 1.87
CA ASP A 111 -18.55 -20.46 2.69
C ASP A 111 -20.04 -20.39 2.31
N ILE A 112 -20.52 -19.18 2.04
CA ILE A 112 -21.90 -18.93 1.61
C ILE A 112 -22.12 -19.52 0.22
N ALA A 113 -21.21 -19.26 -0.71
CA ALA A 113 -21.24 -19.78 -2.07
C ALA A 113 -21.24 -21.33 -2.08
N ARG A 114 -20.41 -21.98 -1.24
CA ARG A 114 -20.38 -23.44 -1.12
C ARG A 114 -21.71 -24.02 -0.63
N ARG A 115 -22.37 -23.36 0.34
CA ARG A 115 -23.69 -23.78 0.83
C ARG A 115 -24.77 -23.59 -0.24
N ALA A 116 -24.76 -22.44 -0.90
CA ALA A 116 -25.71 -22.13 -1.97
C ALA A 116 -25.55 -23.06 -3.19
N HIS A 117 -24.32 -23.49 -3.51
CA HIS A 117 -24.05 -24.49 -4.55
C HIS A 117 -24.66 -25.84 -4.17
N ALA A 118 -24.44 -26.30 -2.94
CA ALA A 118 -25.03 -27.55 -2.45
C ALA A 118 -26.58 -27.49 -2.42
N GLU A 119 -27.15 -26.35 -2.04
CA GLU A 119 -28.60 -26.12 -2.05
C GLU A 119 -29.18 -26.17 -3.48
N ALA A 120 -28.51 -25.53 -4.44
CA ALA A 120 -28.90 -25.56 -5.85
C ALA A 120 -28.84 -26.98 -6.45
N LEU A 121 -27.79 -27.75 -6.14
CA LEU A 121 -27.69 -29.14 -6.56
C LEU A 121 -28.81 -30.01 -5.94
N GLN A 122 -29.18 -29.75 -4.68
CA GLN A 122 -30.33 -30.42 -4.05
C GLN A 122 -31.67 -30.04 -4.69
N ALA A 123 -31.78 -28.81 -5.21
CA ALA A 123 -32.93 -28.35 -5.98
C ALA A 123 -32.97 -28.90 -7.42
N GLY A 124 -31.95 -29.66 -7.84
CA GLY A 124 -31.86 -30.25 -9.18
C GLY A 124 -31.35 -29.30 -10.25
N ILE A 125 -30.76 -28.18 -9.88
CA ILE A 125 -30.09 -27.27 -10.83
C ILE A 125 -28.79 -27.93 -11.28
N GLU A 126 -28.62 -28.08 -12.59
CA GLU A 126 -27.40 -28.65 -13.15
C GLU A 126 -26.18 -27.76 -12.88
N ASP A 127 -25.04 -28.40 -12.65
CA ASP A 127 -23.77 -27.71 -12.45
C ASP A 127 -23.29 -27.06 -13.77
N ASP A 128 -22.49 -25.99 -13.66
CA ASP A 128 -22.01 -25.21 -14.81
C ASP A 128 -23.10 -24.55 -15.68
N THR A 129 -24.22 -24.13 -15.08
CA THR A 129 -25.32 -23.43 -15.77
C THR A 129 -25.51 -21.99 -15.29
N LEU A 130 -26.09 -21.14 -16.15
CA LEU A 130 -26.45 -19.76 -15.77
C LEU A 130 -27.48 -19.71 -14.62
N GLU A 131 -28.30 -20.75 -14.47
CA GLU A 131 -29.27 -20.85 -13.38
C GLU A 131 -28.55 -21.07 -12.03
N MET A 132 -27.50 -21.90 -12.01
CA MET A 132 -26.63 -22.09 -10.85
C MET A 132 -25.96 -20.76 -10.46
N ASP A 133 -25.43 -20.03 -11.45
CA ASP A 133 -24.77 -18.74 -11.20
C ASP A 133 -25.73 -17.72 -10.57
N GLN A 134 -26.95 -17.61 -11.12
CA GLN A 134 -27.98 -16.73 -10.57
C GLN A 134 -28.36 -17.12 -9.14
N HIS A 135 -28.47 -18.41 -8.85
CA HIS A 135 -28.77 -18.91 -7.50
C HIS A 135 -27.67 -18.55 -6.50
N LEU A 136 -26.40 -18.71 -6.89
CA LEU A 136 -25.24 -18.35 -6.08
C LEU A 136 -25.20 -16.85 -5.78
N LEU A 137 -25.37 -16.01 -6.81
CA LEU A 137 -25.38 -14.56 -6.66
C LEU A 137 -26.56 -14.05 -5.82
N ALA A 138 -27.75 -14.63 -6.01
CA ALA A 138 -28.92 -14.30 -5.20
C ALA A 138 -28.73 -14.65 -3.72
N SER A 139 -28.12 -15.82 -3.45
CA SER A 139 -27.80 -16.27 -2.10
C SER A 139 -26.79 -15.36 -1.42
N LEU A 140 -25.76 -14.93 -2.16
CA LEU A 140 -24.76 -13.98 -1.67
C LEU A 140 -25.39 -12.62 -1.35
N ALA A 141 -26.18 -12.06 -2.27
CA ALA A 141 -26.87 -10.79 -2.07
C ALA A 141 -27.80 -10.81 -0.84
N LYS A 142 -28.50 -11.93 -0.63
CA LYS A 142 -29.35 -12.14 0.56
C LYS A 142 -28.52 -12.15 1.84
N ALA A 143 -27.36 -12.80 1.85
CA ALA A 143 -26.47 -12.85 2.99
C ALA A 143 -25.90 -11.46 3.32
N ASP A 144 -25.49 -10.69 2.31
CA ASP A 144 -25.03 -9.31 2.50
C ASP A 144 -26.14 -8.41 3.05
N GLN A 145 -27.37 -8.53 2.52
CA GLN A 145 -28.52 -7.81 3.05
C GLN A 145 -28.80 -8.16 4.52
N GLN A 146 -28.70 -9.44 4.89
CA GLN A 146 -28.87 -9.88 6.27
C GLN A 146 -27.77 -9.31 7.18
N ARG A 147 -26.50 -9.32 6.72
CA ARG A 147 -25.38 -8.73 7.44
C ARG A 147 -25.56 -7.22 7.64
N HIS A 148 -26.00 -6.50 6.60
CA HIS A 148 -26.33 -5.08 6.71
C HIS A 148 -27.45 -4.81 7.73
N ARG A 149 -28.51 -5.63 7.74
CA ARG A 149 -29.59 -5.51 8.74
C ARG A 149 -29.08 -5.74 10.16
N LEU A 150 -28.25 -6.76 10.38
CA LEU A 150 -27.65 -7.03 11.69
C LEU A 150 -26.73 -5.89 12.14
N ASN A 151 -25.90 -5.35 11.23
CA ASN A 151 -25.04 -4.22 11.54
C ASN A 151 -25.82 -2.93 11.82
N GLN A 152 -26.93 -2.69 11.13
CA GLN A 152 -27.83 -1.57 11.42
C GLN A 152 -28.54 -1.74 12.76
N GLY A 153 -29.02 -2.95 13.06
CA GLY A 153 -29.63 -3.27 14.36
C GLY A 153 -28.63 -3.14 15.52
N ALA A 154 -27.40 -3.62 15.35
CA ALA A 154 -26.35 -3.50 16.35
C ALA A 154 -25.97 -2.04 16.62
N LYS A 155 -25.87 -1.21 15.56
CA LYS A 155 -25.66 0.24 15.72
C LYS A 155 -26.82 0.93 16.44
N ALA A 156 -28.06 0.51 16.19
CA ALA A 156 -29.22 1.07 16.88
C ALA A 156 -29.27 0.69 18.37
N VAL A 157 -28.80 -0.50 18.74
CA VAL A 157 -28.79 -0.98 20.13
C VAL A 157 -27.57 -0.49 20.92
N SER A 158 -26.42 -0.28 20.26
CA SER A 158 -25.19 0.21 20.91
C SER A 158 -25.02 1.72 20.87
N ALA A 159 -25.92 2.47 20.24
CA ALA A 159 -25.93 3.91 20.35
C ALA A 159 -26.35 4.28 21.78
N PRO A 160 -25.46 4.90 22.60
CA PRO A 160 -25.91 5.45 23.87
C PRO A 160 -27.05 6.43 23.57
N PRO A 161 -28.12 6.47 24.41
CA PRO A 161 -29.17 7.46 24.21
C PRO A 161 -28.50 8.83 24.13
N PRO A 162 -28.84 9.67 23.12
CA PRO A 162 -28.23 10.98 22.99
C PRO A 162 -28.48 11.72 24.30
N THR A 163 -27.40 11.97 25.05
CA THR A 163 -27.52 12.82 26.23
C THR A 163 -27.93 14.22 25.74
N PRO A 164 -28.79 14.94 26.46
CA PRO A 164 -29.29 16.25 26.02
C PRO A 164 -28.17 17.26 25.76
N GLU A 165 -26.98 17.03 26.31
CA GLU A 165 -25.76 17.80 26.03
C GLU A 165 -25.22 17.58 24.61
N ILE A 166 -25.29 16.36 24.09
CA ILE A 166 -24.85 16.03 22.72
C ILE A 166 -25.81 16.64 21.71
N GLU A 167 -27.12 16.61 21.98
CA GLU A 167 -28.11 17.23 21.09
C GLU A 167 -27.92 18.75 21.01
N ARG A 168 -27.57 19.41 22.12
CA ARG A 168 -27.22 20.84 22.13
C ARG A 168 -25.93 21.11 21.36
N ALA A 169 -24.89 20.30 21.57
CA ALA A 169 -23.62 20.45 20.86
C ALA A 169 -23.78 20.27 19.34
N VAL A 170 -24.62 19.32 18.90
CA VAL A 170 -24.92 19.12 17.47
C VAL A 170 -25.67 20.32 16.90
N GLN A 171 -26.66 20.87 17.63
CA GLN A 171 -27.39 22.07 17.21
C GLN A 171 -26.49 23.31 17.15
N GLU A 172 -25.52 23.44 18.05
CA GLU A 172 -24.52 24.51 18.02
C GLU A 172 -23.58 24.34 16.81
N LEU A 173 -23.10 23.12 16.54
CA LEU A 173 -22.28 22.84 15.36
C LEU A 173 -23.01 23.12 14.05
N ASP A 174 -24.28 22.72 13.93
CA ASP A 174 -25.08 22.98 12.72
C ASP A 174 -25.30 24.49 12.50
N ARG A 175 -25.45 25.27 13.59
CA ARG A 175 -25.52 26.73 13.52
C ARG A 175 -24.18 27.34 13.09
N GLU A 176 -23.07 26.84 13.61
CA GLU A 176 -21.73 27.32 13.23
C GLU A 176 -21.41 26.99 11.77
N VAL A 177 -21.71 25.78 11.31
CA VAL A 177 -21.51 25.38 9.90
C VAL A 177 -22.37 26.24 8.98
N SER A 178 -23.62 26.51 9.36
CA SER A 178 -24.52 27.38 8.59
C SER A 178 -23.99 28.83 8.53
N ALA A 179 -23.52 29.36 9.66
CA ALA A 179 -22.92 30.71 9.71
C ALA A 179 -21.61 30.80 8.90
N LEU A 180 -20.81 29.74 8.87
CA LEU A 180 -19.62 29.66 8.02
C LEU A 180 -19.98 29.58 6.53
N GLN A 181 -21.04 28.87 6.17
CA GLN A 181 -21.53 28.87 4.78
C GLN A 181 -22.06 30.23 4.33
N GLU A 182 -22.69 31.01 5.22
CA GLU A 182 -23.16 32.36 4.90
C GLU A 182 -22.01 33.39 4.80
N THR A 183 -20.91 33.19 5.53
CA THR A 183 -19.78 34.13 5.57
C THR A 183 -18.70 33.87 4.53
N ILE A 184 -18.72 32.73 3.85
CA ILE A 184 -17.88 32.49 2.68
C ILE A 184 -18.61 33.07 1.46
N PRO A 185 -18.27 34.29 0.98
CA PRO A 185 -18.72 34.70 -0.34
C PRO A 185 -18.19 33.65 -1.31
N ILE A 186 -19.11 32.92 -1.96
CA ILE A 186 -18.78 32.15 -3.15
C ILE A 186 -18.43 33.19 -4.21
N GLU A 187 -17.20 33.69 -4.15
CA GLU A 187 -16.56 34.41 -5.22
C GLU A 187 -16.52 33.41 -6.36
N ARG A 188 -17.52 33.50 -7.22
CA ARG A 188 -17.69 32.67 -8.41
C ARG A 188 -16.44 32.97 -9.24
N ALA A 189 -15.40 32.16 -9.04
CA ALA A 189 -14.16 32.31 -9.75
C ALA A 189 -14.53 32.41 -11.24
N PRO A 190 -14.09 33.46 -11.96
CA PRO A 190 -14.36 33.57 -13.37
C PRO A 190 -13.90 32.25 -13.99
N GLU A 191 -14.79 31.64 -14.76
CA GLU A 191 -14.61 30.38 -15.45
C GLU A 191 -13.23 30.42 -16.12
N ARG A 192 -12.21 29.83 -15.46
CA ARG A 192 -10.85 29.79 -15.99
C ARG A 192 -10.98 28.99 -17.27
N ALA A 193 -10.86 29.70 -18.40
CA ALA A 193 -10.73 29.09 -19.70
C ALA A 193 -9.78 27.90 -19.56
N GLN A 194 -10.30 26.70 -19.79
CA GLN A 194 -9.49 25.50 -19.68
C GLN A 194 -8.27 25.71 -20.57
N PRO A 195 -7.04 25.58 -20.05
CA PRO A 195 -5.87 25.66 -20.90
C PRO A 195 -6.01 24.59 -21.99
N VAL A 196 -6.14 25.03 -23.24
CA VAL A 196 -6.07 24.15 -24.40
C VAL A 196 -4.63 23.66 -24.42
N TYR A 197 -4.38 22.51 -23.80
CA TYR A 197 -3.07 21.88 -23.85
C TYR A 197 -2.79 21.55 -25.32
N PRO A 198 -1.68 22.05 -25.91
CA PRO A 198 -1.28 21.59 -27.24
C PRO A 198 -1.08 20.08 -27.18
N PRO A 199 -1.40 19.33 -28.25
CA PRO A 199 -1.20 17.89 -28.27
C PRO A 199 0.26 17.60 -27.94
N ILE A 200 0.48 16.86 -26.85
CA ILE A 200 1.81 16.45 -26.42
C ILE A 200 2.40 15.62 -27.57
N ALA A 201 3.31 16.23 -28.33
CA ALA A 201 4.09 15.53 -29.33
C ALA A 201 4.81 14.39 -28.60
N ARG A 202 4.50 13.15 -28.99
CA ARG A 202 5.13 11.95 -28.46
C ARG A 202 6.62 12.03 -28.76
N THR A 203 7.39 12.54 -27.81
CA THR A 203 8.85 12.53 -27.90
C THR A 203 9.27 11.06 -27.89
N SER A 204 10.08 10.73 -28.89
CA SER A 204 10.63 9.41 -29.13
C SER A 204 11.26 8.83 -27.87
N ARG A 205 10.95 7.56 -27.61
CA ARG A 205 11.48 6.73 -26.53
C ARG A 205 13.00 6.91 -26.37
N MET A 206 13.42 7.64 -25.34
CA MET A 206 14.77 7.44 -24.82
C MET A 206 14.81 6.06 -24.15
N PRO A 207 15.78 5.20 -24.46
CA PRO A 207 16.01 3.98 -23.68
C PRO A 207 16.45 4.40 -22.29
N ILE A 208 15.61 4.15 -21.29
CA ILE A 208 15.96 4.28 -19.87
C ILE A 208 17.00 3.20 -19.58
N THR A 209 18.28 3.52 -19.74
CA THR A 209 19.36 2.70 -19.21
C THR A 209 19.31 2.80 -17.69
N ALA A 210 18.70 1.81 -17.05
CA ALA A 210 18.73 1.69 -15.60
C ALA A 210 20.20 1.68 -15.13
N PRO A 211 20.57 2.46 -14.10
CA PRO A 211 21.91 2.38 -13.54
C PRO A 211 22.14 0.97 -12.99
N VAL A 212 23.14 0.28 -13.53
CA VAL A 212 23.63 -0.97 -12.95
C VAL A 212 24.34 -0.60 -11.66
N SER A 213 23.67 -0.82 -10.53
CA SER A 213 24.29 -0.75 -9.21
C SER A 213 25.47 -1.70 -9.18
N ARG A 214 26.69 -1.17 -9.32
CA ARG A 214 27.91 -1.88 -8.95
C ARG A 214 27.90 -1.96 -7.43
N ASP A 215 27.60 -3.13 -6.88
CA ASP A 215 27.86 -3.44 -5.48
C ASP A 215 29.35 -3.20 -5.22
N VAL A 216 29.65 -2.10 -4.53
CA VAL A 216 30.98 -1.83 -4.01
C VAL A 216 31.09 -2.66 -2.74
N PRO A 217 32.02 -3.62 -2.63
CA PRO A 217 32.23 -4.34 -1.38
C PRO A 217 32.72 -3.36 -0.32
N SER A 218 31.85 -2.99 0.61
CA SER A 218 32.18 -2.20 1.78
C SER A 218 33.11 -3.03 2.68
N TYR A 219 34.38 -2.65 2.69
CA TYR A 219 35.47 -3.23 3.47
C TYR A 219 35.44 -2.72 4.92
N SER A 220 34.27 -2.71 5.57
CA SER A 220 34.14 -2.47 7.00
C SER A 220 33.42 -3.67 7.61
N GLY A 221 34.12 -4.41 8.48
CA GLY A 221 33.65 -5.64 9.11
C GLY A 221 32.49 -5.50 10.08
N GLN A 222 31.56 -4.57 9.86
CA GLN A 222 30.24 -4.65 10.47
C GLN A 222 29.39 -5.59 9.64
N GLN A 223 29.32 -6.83 10.11
CA GLN A 223 28.36 -7.81 9.65
C GLN A 223 26.95 -7.21 9.74
N ILE A 224 26.40 -6.78 8.60
CA ILE A 224 24.95 -6.63 8.42
C ILE A 224 24.39 -8.06 8.26
N ILE A 225 24.43 -8.82 9.35
CA ILE A 225 23.55 -9.95 9.58
C ILE A 225 22.24 -9.27 10.01
N SER A 226 21.18 -9.22 9.20
CA SER A 226 20.44 -10.40 8.76
C SER A 226 19.43 -10.09 7.64
N ASP A 227 19.49 -10.92 6.59
CA ASP A 227 18.38 -11.66 5.97
C ASP A 227 17.06 -10.94 5.62
N ARG A 228 16.99 -10.52 4.35
CA ARG A 228 15.80 -10.11 3.58
C ARG A 228 14.75 -11.23 3.31
N GLY A 229 14.55 -12.20 4.20
CA GLY A 229 13.56 -13.26 3.94
C GLY A 229 13.32 -14.31 5.03
N LYS A 230 14.01 -14.24 6.16
CA LYS A 230 13.72 -15.08 7.32
C LYS A 230 13.25 -14.17 8.44
N ILE A 231 11.99 -14.30 8.83
CA ILE A 231 11.41 -13.64 10.01
C ILE A 231 12.10 -14.26 11.23
N THR A 232 13.30 -13.78 11.56
CA THR A 232 14.03 -14.21 12.73
C THR A 232 13.69 -13.22 13.84
N LEU A 233 13.11 -13.74 14.91
CA LEU A 233 12.83 -12.96 16.11
C LEU A 233 14.15 -12.38 16.63
N THR A 234 14.12 -11.10 16.97
CA THR A 234 15.25 -10.45 17.65
C THR A 234 15.59 -11.21 18.94
N ALA A 235 16.82 -11.06 19.46
CA ALA A 235 17.23 -11.77 20.69
C ALA A 235 16.24 -11.52 21.84
N GLU A 236 15.80 -10.27 21.99
CA GLU A 236 14.81 -9.86 22.99
C GLU A 236 13.42 -10.46 22.73
N GLU A 237 12.95 -10.47 21.48
CA GLU A 237 11.68 -11.09 21.12
C GLU A 237 11.72 -12.62 21.32
N ARG A 238 12.87 -13.26 21.16
CA ARG A 238 13.06 -14.68 21.49
C ARG A 238 12.91 -14.93 22.98
N ASP A 239 13.42 -14.04 23.82
CA ASP A 239 13.30 -14.18 25.27
C ASP A 239 11.87 -13.92 25.75
N ILE A 240 11.18 -12.94 25.16
CA ILE A 240 9.73 -12.73 25.39
C ILE A 240 8.95 -13.97 24.96
N ALA A 241 9.20 -14.51 23.76
CA ALA A 241 8.54 -15.72 23.29
C ALA A 241 8.84 -16.91 24.23
N ARG A 242 10.09 -17.11 24.67
CA ARG A 242 10.41 -18.16 25.63
C ARG A 242 9.58 -18.00 26.91
N ARG A 243 9.58 -16.82 27.54
CA ARG A 243 8.86 -16.59 28.80
C ARG A 243 7.34 -16.73 28.64
N SER A 244 6.77 -16.21 27.57
CA SER A 244 5.31 -16.26 27.31
C SER A 244 4.79 -17.67 27.01
N PHE A 245 5.61 -18.55 26.44
CA PHE A 245 5.20 -19.92 26.10
C PHE A 245 5.73 -20.99 27.06
N THR A 246 6.44 -20.61 28.15
CA THR A 246 7.01 -21.56 29.11
C THR A 246 5.97 -22.23 30.01
N ASP A 247 4.89 -21.53 30.37
CA ASP A 247 3.91 -22.09 31.32
C ASP A 247 3.00 -23.13 30.64
N PRO A 248 3.03 -24.41 31.04
CA PRO A 248 2.18 -25.44 30.44
C PRO A 248 0.72 -25.34 30.87
N ARG A 249 0.40 -24.60 31.94
CA ARG A 249 -0.97 -24.48 32.47
C ARG A 249 -1.79 -23.35 31.84
N MET A 250 -1.14 -22.47 31.08
CA MET A 250 -1.77 -21.31 30.46
C MET A 250 -2.37 -21.69 29.10
N SER A 251 -3.58 -21.20 28.79
CA SER A 251 -4.23 -21.41 27.50
C SER A 251 -3.49 -20.69 26.37
N ASN A 252 -3.67 -21.12 25.12
CA ASN A 252 -2.98 -20.50 23.98
C ASN A 252 -3.34 -19.01 23.82
N GLU A 253 -4.60 -18.63 24.05
CA GLU A 253 -5.05 -17.24 23.98
C GLU A 253 -4.38 -16.36 25.04
N GLU A 254 -4.24 -16.88 26.26
CA GLU A 254 -3.55 -16.17 27.35
C GLU A 254 -2.05 -16.01 27.07
N LYS A 255 -1.41 -17.02 26.46
CA LYS A 255 -0.01 -16.95 26.03
C LYS A 255 0.20 -15.86 24.99
N GLU A 256 -0.65 -15.81 23.97
CA GLU A 256 -0.61 -14.76 22.94
C GLU A 256 -0.85 -13.37 23.53
N ARG A 257 -1.83 -13.24 24.45
CA ARG A 257 -2.10 -11.98 25.15
C ARG A 257 -0.89 -11.54 25.99
N SER A 258 -0.24 -12.46 26.70
CA SER A 258 0.96 -12.17 27.49
C SER A 258 2.13 -11.72 26.60
N TYR A 259 2.31 -12.38 25.45
CA TYR A 259 3.33 -12.05 24.45
C TYR A 259 3.11 -10.65 23.88
N GLY A 260 1.88 -10.33 23.48
CA GLY A 260 1.52 -9.00 22.96
C GLY A 260 1.76 -7.90 23.98
N MET A 261 1.38 -8.10 25.24
CA MET A 261 1.60 -7.12 26.32
C MET A 261 3.09 -6.88 26.60
N GLN A 262 3.91 -7.93 26.60
CA GLN A 262 5.36 -7.81 26.81
C GLN A 262 6.03 -7.11 25.62
N LYS A 263 5.60 -7.40 24.39
CA LYS A 263 6.09 -6.72 23.18
C LYS A 263 5.76 -5.24 23.19
N LEU A 264 4.54 -4.87 23.59
CA LEU A 264 4.11 -3.48 23.72
C LEU A 264 4.89 -2.75 24.82
N LYS A 265 5.12 -3.40 25.96
CA LYS A 265 5.97 -2.87 27.03
C LYS A 265 7.39 -2.59 26.56
N LEU A 266 7.97 -3.51 25.79
CA LEU A 266 9.31 -3.35 25.22
C LEU A 266 9.37 -2.20 24.21
N ALA A 267 8.35 -2.06 23.36
CA ALA A 267 8.24 -0.92 22.45
C ALA A 267 8.17 0.42 23.20
N ARG A 268 7.41 0.50 24.31
CA ARG A 268 7.36 1.69 25.16
C ARG A 268 8.71 2.02 25.79
N MET A 269 9.39 1.04 26.39
CA MET A 269 10.71 1.26 26.99
C MET A 269 11.75 1.75 25.96
N ARG A 270 11.65 1.29 24.70
CA ARG A 270 12.49 1.78 23.60
C ARG A 270 12.15 3.21 23.20
N ALA A 271 10.85 3.53 23.09
CA ALA A 271 10.41 4.89 22.78
C ALA A 271 10.80 5.89 23.88
N ASP A 272 10.70 5.49 25.14
CA ASP A 272 11.05 6.31 26.30
C ASP A 272 12.57 6.40 26.53
N GLY A 273 13.39 5.67 25.77
CA GLY A 273 14.85 5.63 25.93
C GLY A 273 15.33 5.03 27.26
N THR A 274 14.41 4.45 28.04
CA THR A 274 14.69 3.81 29.33
C THR A 274 15.18 2.37 29.17
N TYR A 275 15.11 1.83 27.95
CA TYR A 275 15.63 0.51 27.64
C TYR A 275 17.17 0.52 27.68
N PRO A 276 17.80 -0.28 28.57
CA PRO A 276 19.25 -0.28 28.70
C PRO A 276 19.89 -0.87 27.43
N GLU A 277 20.41 -0.02 26.54
CA GLU A 277 21.09 -0.45 25.31
C GLU A 277 22.37 -1.29 25.54
N ARG A 278 22.80 -1.47 26.80
CA ARG A 278 24.01 -2.20 27.18
C ARG A 278 23.94 -3.73 27.01
N GLU A 279 22.78 -4.29 26.68
CA GLU A 279 22.62 -5.73 26.40
C GLU A 279 22.64 -6.09 24.90
N ARG A 280 23.09 -5.17 24.02
CA ARG A 280 23.41 -5.48 22.61
C ARG A 280 24.72 -6.28 22.51
N GLY A 281 24.69 -7.52 22.99
CA GLY A 281 25.70 -8.56 22.72
C GLY A 281 25.26 -9.45 21.58
#